data_AF-A0A1Z9NE69-F1
#
_entry.id   AF-A0A1Z9NE69-F1
#
_cell.length_a   1.000
_cell.length_b   1.000
_cell.length_c   1.000
_cell.angle_alpha   90.00
_cell.angle_beta   90.00
_cell.angle_gamma   90.00
#
_symmetry.space_group_name_H-M   'P 1'
#
loop_
_entity.id
_entity.type
_entity.pdbx_description
1 polymer ?
#
loop_
_entity_poly.entity_id
_entity_poly.type
_entity_poly.pdbx_seq_one_letter_code
_entity_poly.pdbx_strand_id
1 'polypeptide(L)' 'MAKEVSKVLKLQVRGGAANPSPPVGPALGSAGVNIM' A
#
# COMPACT_ATOMS: atom_id res chain seq x y z
N MET A 1 -3.15 23.25 -9.31
CA MET A 1 -2.23 22.25 -9.92
C MET A 1 -2.65 20.87 -9.44
N ALA A 2 -2.84 19.92 -10.35
CA ALA A 2 -3.07 18.52 -9.98
C ALA A 2 -1.78 17.96 -9.38
N LYS A 3 -1.87 17.19 -8.29
CA LYS A 3 -0.70 16.53 -7.71
C LYS A 3 -0.21 15.43 -8.64
N GLU A 4 1.10 15.37 -8.84
CA GLU A 4 1.74 14.28 -9.58
C GLU A 4 1.63 12.97 -8.81
N VAL A 5 1.47 11.86 -9.53
CA VAL A 5 1.39 10.53 -8.92
C VAL A 5 2.77 10.15 -8.38
N SER A 6 2.87 9.96 -7.07
CA SER A 6 4.14 9.67 -6.40
C SER A 6 4.61 8.23 -6.59
N LYS A 7 3.71 7.24 -6.47
CA LYS A 7 3.98 5.81 -6.64
C LYS A 7 2.72 5.07 -7.11
N VAL A 8 2.91 4.00 -7.89
CA VAL A 8 1.86 3.05 -8.27
C VAL A 8 2.26 1.67 -7.76
N LEU A 9 1.42 1.07 -6.93
CA LEU A 9 1.62 -0.27 -6.39
C LEU A 9 0.53 -1.21 -6.91
N LYS A 10 0.91 -2.43 -7.32
CA LYS A 10 -0.02 -3.51 -7.65
C LYS A 10 0.13 -4.61 -6.62
N LEU A 11 -0.94 -4.87 -5.87
CA LEU A 11 -0.99 -5.86 -4.81
C LEU A 11 -2.22 -6.73 -5.00
N GLN A 12 -2.06 -8.04 -4.91
CA GLN A 12 -3.17 -8.97 -4.90
C GLN A 12 -3.48 -9.37 -3.46
N VAL A 13 -4.60 -8.88 -2.94
CA VAL A 13 -5.06 -9.15 -1.57
C VAL A 13 -6.52 -9.57 -1.57
N ARG A 14 -6.89 -10.40 -0.60
CA ARG A 14 -8.30 -10.70 -0.35
C ARG A 14 -9.00 -9.45 0.18
N GLY A 15 -10.25 -9.23 -0.21
CA GLY A 15 -11.05 -8.12 0.29
C GLY A 15 -11.14 -8.15 1.82
N GLY A 16 -11.00 -6.99 2.47
CA GLY A 16 -11.02 -6.88 3.94
C GLY A 16 -9.72 -7.30 4.66
N ALA A 17 -8.69 -7.77 3.93
CA ALA A 17 -7.40 -8.15 4.51
C ALA A 17 -6.35 -7.02 4.45
N ALA A 18 -6.76 -5.77 4.66
CA ALA A 18 -5.85 -4.62 4.77
C ALA A 18 -5.24 -4.58 6.18
N ASN A 19 -4.31 -5.48 6.47
CA ASN A 19 -3.60 -5.55 7.74
C ASN A 19 -2.08 -5.43 7.54
N PRO A 20 -1.29 -5.14 8.59
CA PRO A 20 0.16 -4.97 8.47
C PRO A 20 0.92 -6.25 8.10
N SER A 21 0.25 -7.41 8.00
CA SER A 21 0.91 -8.66 7.65
C SER A 21 1.36 -8.65 6.17
N PRO A 22 2.36 -9.47 5.81
CA PRO A 22 2.70 -9.70 4.42
C PRO A 22 1.47 -10.18 3.63
N PRO A 23 1.24 -9.70 2.39
CA PRO A 23 2.08 -8.83 1.58
C PRO A 23 1.83 -7.32 1.73
N VAL A 24 0.81 -6.89 2.48
CA VAL A 24 0.33 -5.49 2.47
C VAL A 24 1.24 -4.55 3.25
N GLY A 25 1.58 -4.91 4.50
CA GLY A 25 2.44 -4.08 5.35
C GLY A 25 3.81 -3.78 4.73
N PRO A 26 4.55 -4.79 4.26
CA PRO A 26 5.83 -4.56 3.58
C PRO A 26 5.71 -3.68 2.34
N ALA A 27 4.68 -3.86 1.52
CA ALA A 27 4.53 -3.13 0.26
C ALA A 27 4.10 -1.67 0.46
N LEU A 28 3.15 -1.42 1.38
CA LEU A 28 2.75 -0.06 1.73
C LEU A 28 3.84 0.66 2.51
N GLY A 29 4.48 -0.01 3.47
CA GLY A 29 5.61 0.54 4.24
C GLY A 29 6.78 0.96 3.34
N SER A 30 7.16 0.13 2.36
CA SER A 30 8.19 0.46 1.37
C SER A 30 7.78 1.63 0.44
N ALA A 31 6.48 1.84 0.26
CA ALA A 31 5.97 3.02 -0.44
C ALA A 31 5.90 4.28 0.44
N GLY A 32 6.14 4.16 1.75
CA GLY A 32 5.95 5.25 2.72
C GLY A 32 4.48 5.50 3.05
N VAL A 33 3.61 4.53 2.76
CA VAL A 33 2.18 4.59 3.08
C VAL A 33 1.96 3.88 4.41
N ASN A 34 1.39 4.59 5.37
CA ASN A 34 1.12 4.03 6.69
C ASN A 34 -0.12 3.12 6.64
N ILE A 35 -0.07 1.97 7.35
CA ILE A 35 -1.17 1.00 7.49
C ILE A 35 -1.49 0.73 8.97
N MET A 36 -1.52 1.80 9.77
CA MET A 36 -1.86 1.76 11.19
C MET A 36 -3.12 2.57 11.46
#